data_AF-A0A7M5XG27-F1
#
_entry.id   AF-A0A7M5XG27-F1
#
_cell.length_a   1.000
_cell.length_b   1.000
_cell.length_c   1.000
_cell.angle_alpha   90.00
_cell.angle_beta   90.00
_cell.angle_gamma   90.00
#
_symmetry.space_group_name_H-M   'P 1'
#
loop_
_entity.id
_entity.type
_entity.pdbx_description
1 polymer ?
#
loop_
_entity_poly.entity_id
_entity_poly.type
_entity_poly.pdbx_seq_one_letter_code
_entity_poly.pdbx_strand_id
1 'polypeptide(L)'
;MGGWISFNRDTDPTDQVVQYCKSVVFTQFYGQTTELDGRTDGRPIPDDATFWSLAWQFFRRSLSDEQNKQTNYEPKTHLGIILSKMDEEIRRVSSDQFEITQPMKDMLKELAELRVCTGDCESIDECHQRLLEDADTFKHFYRKRTSGVEKGHSEVLEGKHSFYWGTRQQLLFGKVVCDWLACRTESKNPMDPVFGALLNPTGGRVGPGDDTVLHNLTFDNMGAMAYHAAVHDAFGYLKNNHNLGPGYAYLNQGLFGDGSPFGGQLFGILFWKGICKELRPLNALNEQFIFK
;
A
#
# COMPACT_ATOMS: atom_id res chain seq x y z
N MET A 1 -9.83 -12.00 11.52
CA MET A 1 -10.38 -12.96 10.52
C MET A 1 -10.51 -12.26 9.18
N GLY A 2 -9.50 -12.37 8.30
CA GLY A 2 -9.59 -11.85 6.94
C GLY A 2 -10.24 -12.89 6.03
N GLY A 3 -11.38 -12.55 5.43
CA GLY A 3 -12.00 -13.38 4.40
C GLY A 3 -11.11 -13.44 3.15
N TRP A 4 -10.96 -14.65 2.61
CA TRP A 4 -10.18 -14.92 1.42
C TRP A 4 -11.02 -14.66 0.18
N ILE A 5 -10.50 -13.92 -0.79
CA ILE A 5 -11.17 -13.75 -2.08
C ILE A 5 -10.63 -14.82 -3.04
N SER A 6 -11.46 -15.81 -3.35
CA SER A 6 -11.21 -16.68 -4.49
C SER A 6 -11.63 -15.95 -5.77
N PHE A 7 -10.69 -15.71 -6.68
CA PHE A 7 -11.00 -15.19 -8.01
C PHE A 7 -11.74 -16.27 -8.81
N ASN A 8 -13.03 -16.03 -9.07
CA ASN A 8 -13.84 -16.92 -9.90
C ASN A 8 -13.50 -16.67 -11.38
N ARG A 9 -13.11 -17.69 -12.13
CA ARG A 9 -12.76 -17.53 -13.54
C ARG A 9 -13.95 -17.15 -14.43
N ASP A 10 -15.17 -17.34 -13.95
CA ASP A 10 -16.40 -17.09 -14.70
C ASP A 10 -17.00 -15.69 -14.47
N THR A 11 -16.47 -14.91 -13.53
CA THR A 11 -16.93 -13.53 -13.29
C THR A 11 -16.09 -12.53 -14.08
N ASP A 12 -16.72 -11.42 -14.52
CA ASP A 12 -16.01 -10.33 -15.20
C ASP A 12 -14.81 -9.89 -14.34
N PRO A 13 -13.57 -9.86 -14.90
CA PRO A 13 -12.40 -9.41 -14.17
C PRO A 13 -12.57 -8.06 -13.48
N THR A 14 -13.37 -7.16 -14.06
CA THR A 14 -13.70 -5.85 -13.46
C THR A 14 -14.52 -6.02 -12.18
N ASP A 15 -15.54 -6.88 -12.18
CA ASP A 15 -16.35 -7.17 -10.99
C ASP A 15 -15.51 -7.77 -9.86
N GLN A 16 -14.55 -8.64 -10.20
CA GLN A 16 -13.64 -9.22 -9.20
C GLN A 16 -12.76 -8.15 -8.55
N VAL A 17 -12.22 -7.22 -9.34
CA VAL A 17 -11.46 -6.07 -8.81
C VAL A 17 -12.35 -5.20 -7.93
N VAL A 18 -13.59 -4.94 -8.33
CA VAL A 18 -14.53 -4.14 -7.53
C VAL A 18 -14.83 -4.80 -6.17
N GLN A 19 -15.14 -6.10 -6.15
CA GLN A 19 -15.40 -6.83 -4.91
C GLN A 19 -14.15 -6.87 -4.02
N TYR A 20 -12.98 -7.06 -4.64
CA TYR A 20 -11.70 -6.98 -3.94
C TYR A 20 -11.48 -5.62 -3.28
N CYS A 21 -11.66 -4.53 -4.01
CA CYS A 21 -11.54 -3.17 -3.50
C CYS A 21 -12.48 -2.92 -2.30
N LYS A 22 -13.74 -3.38 -2.38
CA LYS A 22 -14.68 -3.28 -1.25
C LYS A 22 -14.18 -4.00 0.00
N SER A 23 -13.60 -5.20 -0.17
CA SER A 23 -13.07 -5.98 0.97
C SER A 23 -11.86 -5.32 1.63
N VAL A 24 -11.03 -4.65 0.84
CA VAL A 24 -9.76 -4.07 1.30
C VAL A 24 -9.98 -2.98 2.34
N VAL A 25 -11.13 -2.30 2.32
CA VAL A 25 -11.50 -1.27 3.30
C VAL A 25 -11.53 -1.79 4.73
N PHE A 26 -11.89 -3.06 4.91
CA PHE A 26 -12.01 -3.68 6.23
C PHE A 26 -10.71 -4.28 6.76
N THR A 27 -9.59 -4.05 6.06
CA THR A 27 -8.30 -4.58 6.48
C THR A 27 -7.78 -3.83 7.70
N GLN A 28 -7.45 -4.59 8.74
CA GLN A 28 -6.69 -4.13 9.87
C GLN A 28 -5.22 -4.54 9.73
N PHE A 29 -4.33 -3.63 10.12
CA PHE A 29 -2.89 -3.85 10.11
C PHE A 29 -2.35 -3.57 11.51
N TYR A 30 -1.60 -4.54 12.06
CA TYR A 30 -0.83 -4.38 13.30
C TYR A 30 -1.60 -3.62 14.39
N GLY A 31 -2.83 -4.07 14.68
CA GLY A 31 -3.63 -3.69 15.87
C GLY A 31 -3.98 -2.22 16.02
N GLN A 32 -4.18 -1.52 14.90
CA GLN A 32 -4.17 -0.06 14.77
C GLN A 32 -2.73 0.46 14.61
N THR A 33 -2.24 0.47 13.36
CA THR A 33 -1.42 1.60 12.91
C THR A 33 -2.17 2.85 13.35
N THR A 34 -1.67 3.49 14.39
CA THR A 34 -2.38 4.43 15.26
C THR A 34 -3.34 5.32 14.49
N GLU A 35 -4.57 5.45 14.98
CA GLU A 35 -5.52 6.51 14.58
C GLU A 35 -4.93 7.93 14.69
N LEU A 36 -3.70 8.09 15.18
CA LEU A 36 -3.09 9.35 15.57
C LEU A 36 -2.33 10.13 14.47
N ASP A 37 -2.02 9.58 13.30
CA ASP A 37 -1.34 10.38 12.24
C ASP A 37 -2.30 10.87 11.14
N GLY A 38 -3.60 10.69 11.33
CA GLY A 38 -4.66 11.19 10.46
C GLY A 38 -5.27 12.51 10.91
N ARG A 39 -4.50 13.46 11.47
CA ARG A 39 -4.99 14.85 11.58
C ARG A 39 -5.10 15.46 10.18
N THR A 40 -6.11 15.07 9.41
CA THR A 40 -6.78 16.04 8.55
C THR A 40 -7.42 17.04 9.51
N ASP A 41 -7.10 18.31 9.33
CA ASP A 41 -7.56 19.45 10.13
C ASP A 41 -9.05 19.77 9.94
N GLY A 42 -9.90 18.73 9.84
CA GLY A 42 -11.34 18.83 9.70
C GLY A 42 -11.79 19.64 8.48
N ARG A 43 -10.90 19.94 7.53
CA ARG A 43 -11.26 20.75 6.38
C ARG A 43 -12.19 19.94 5.48
N PRO A 44 -13.34 20.51 5.10
CA PRO A 44 -14.22 19.85 4.16
C PRO A 44 -13.47 19.58 2.86
N ILE A 45 -13.61 18.36 2.35
CA ILE A 45 -13.16 17.99 1.00
C ILE A 45 -13.80 19.02 0.05
N PRO A 46 -13.01 19.72 -0.79
CA PRO A 46 -13.56 20.67 -1.75
C PRO A 46 -14.60 19.96 -2.63
N ASP A 47 -15.66 20.67 -3.02
CA ASP A 47 -16.62 20.13 -3.99
C ASP A 47 -15.91 19.68 -5.29
N ASP A 48 -16.56 18.83 -6.07
CA ASP A 48 -15.92 18.17 -7.22
C ASP A 48 -15.33 19.18 -8.22
N ALA A 49 -15.99 20.33 -8.44
CA ALA A 49 -15.50 21.37 -9.33
C ALA A 49 -14.23 22.06 -8.81
N THR A 50 -14.16 22.32 -7.49
CA THR A 50 -13.02 22.95 -6.83
C THR A 50 -11.85 21.96 -6.70
N PHE A 51 -12.14 20.69 -6.43
CA PHE A 51 -11.14 19.62 -6.40
C PHE A 51 -10.46 19.46 -7.76
N TRP A 52 -11.22 19.43 -8.88
CA TRP A 52 -10.64 19.29 -10.22
C TRP A 52 -9.90 20.55 -10.67
N SER A 53 -10.39 21.74 -10.33
CA SER A 53 -9.67 23.00 -10.57
C SER A 53 -8.34 23.05 -9.81
N LEU A 54 -8.33 22.67 -8.53
CA LEU A 54 -7.13 22.60 -7.71
C LEU A 54 -6.19 21.50 -8.19
N ALA A 55 -6.68 20.28 -8.39
CA ALA A 55 -5.89 19.16 -8.91
C ALA A 55 -5.27 19.51 -10.28
N TRP A 56 -6.00 20.18 -11.18
CA TRP A 56 -5.49 20.61 -12.49
C TRP A 56 -4.50 21.79 -12.38
N GLN A 57 -4.76 22.78 -11.52
CA GLN A 57 -3.84 23.90 -11.28
C GLN A 57 -2.56 23.44 -10.58
N PHE A 58 -2.65 22.48 -9.64
CA PHE A 58 -1.52 21.86 -8.98
C PHE A 58 -0.78 20.89 -9.91
N PHE A 59 -1.47 20.10 -10.73
CA PHE A 59 -0.88 19.25 -11.78
C PHE A 59 -0.06 20.07 -12.79
N ARG A 60 -0.49 21.30 -13.10
CA ARG A 60 0.32 22.27 -13.87
C ARG A 60 1.50 22.84 -13.08
N ARG A 61 1.36 23.02 -11.77
CA ARG A 61 2.39 23.58 -10.88
C ARG A 61 3.45 22.56 -10.47
N SER A 62 3.14 21.27 -10.39
CA SER A 62 4.10 20.18 -10.15
C SER A 62 5.08 19.98 -11.33
N LEU A 63 4.87 20.68 -12.45
CA LEU A 63 5.83 20.80 -13.55
C LEU A 63 6.75 22.03 -13.40
N SER A 64 6.53 22.89 -12.40
CA SER A 64 7.29 24.14 -12.18
C SER A 64 7.44 24.43 -10.68
N ASP A 65 8.63 24.13 -10.16
CA ASP A 65 9.17 24.52 -8.84
C ASP A 65 8.84 23.60 -7.65
N GLU A 66 9.84 22.80 -7.28
CA GLU A 66 10.05 22.31 -5.91
C GLU A 66 11.12 23.18 -5.22
N GLN A 67 10.73 23.98 -4.23
CA GLN A 67 11.65 24.35 -3.15
C GLN A 67 10.90 24.78 -1.88
N ASN A 68 11.42 24.29 -0.76
CA ASN A 68 11.20 24.74 0.61
C ASN A 68 9.81 24.52 1.25
N LYS A 69 9.72 23.47 2.08
CA LYS A 69 9.50 23.63 3.52
C LYS A 69 9.91 22.35 4.26
N GLN A 70 10.79 22.52 5.23
CA GLN A 70 11.25 21.50 6.16
C GLN A 70 10.27 21.46 7.33
N THR A 71 9.44 20.42 7.40
CA THR A 71 8.54 20.19 8.55
C THR A 71 9.20 19.21 9.52
N ASN A 72 8.95 19.41 10.81
CA ASN A 72 9.51 18.63 11.91
C ASN A 72 9.24 17.13 11.69
N TYR A 73 10.29 16.32 11.69
CA TYR A 73 10.19 14.87 11.50
C TYR A 73 9.43 14.24 12.67
N GLU A 74 8.32 13.57 12.38
CA GLU A 74 7.66 12.69 13.34
C GLU A 74 8.54 11.45 13.61
N PRO A 75 8.55 10.93 14.85
CA PRO A 75 9.31 9.74 15.19
C PRO A 75 8.78 8.54 14.41
N LYS A 76 9.69 7.78 13.77
CA LYS A 76 9.33 6.52 13.10
C LYS A 76 8.65 5.58 14.09
N THR A 77 7.52 4.99 13.67
CA THR A 77 6.88 3.90 14.42
C THR A 77 7.83 2.70 14.56
N HIS A 78 7.60 1.84 15.57
CA HIS A 78 8.44 0.65 15.75
C HIS A 78 8.46 -0.23 14.48
N LEU A 79 7.28 -0.43 13.86
CA LEU A 79 7.17 -1.10 12.57
C LEU A 79 7.99 -0.41 11.48
N GLY A 80 7.89 0.93 11.37
CA GLY A 80 8.63 1.69 10.38
C GLY A 80 10.15 1.58 10.52
N ILE A 81 10.65 1.48 11.76
CA ILE A 81 12.07 1.23 12.03
C ILE A 81 12.48 -0.16 11.52
N ILE A 82 11.68 -1.20 11.79
CA ILE A 82 11.96 -2.55 11.34
C ILE A 82 11.99 -2.62 9.81
N LEU A 83 10.97 -2.08 9.13
CA LEU A 83 10.91 -2.11 7.67
C LEU A 83 12.05 -1.33 7.00
N SER A 84 12.41 -0.16 7.54
CA SER A 84 13.56 0.62 7.07
C SER A 84 14.86 -0.21 7.11
N LYS A 85 15.10 -0.94 8.20
CA LYS A 85 16.29 -1.79 8.36
C LYS A 85 16.24 -3.03 7.46
N MET A 86 15.07 -3.66 7.31
CA MET A 86 14.90 -4.78 6.39
C MET A 86 15.24 -4.37 4.95
N ASP A 87 14.76 -3.21 4.52
CA ASP A 87 15.07 -2.68 3.20
C ASP A 87 16.58 -2.36 3.03
N GLU A 88 17.22 -1.78 4.05
CA GLU A 88 18.68 -1.63 4.07
C GLU A 88 19.42 -2.96 3.88
N GLU A 89 19.00 -4.04 4.54
CA GLU A 89 19.58 -5.38 4.36
C GLU A 89 19.34 -5.94 2.95
N ILE A 90 18.12 -5.78 2.41
CA ILE A 90 17.76 -6.22 1.05
C ILE A 90 18.65 -5.53 0.01
N ARG A 91 18.90 -4.23 0.17
CA ARG A 91 19.68 -3.41 -0.78
C ARG A 91 21.19 -3.62 -0.72
N ARG A 92 21.73 -4.30 0.29
CA ARG A 92 23.19 -4.56 0.39
C ARG A 92 23.71 -5.52 -0.67
N VAL A 93 22.83 -6.28 -1.30
CA VAL A 93 23.17 -7.34 -2.25
C VAL A 93 22.40 -7.13 -3.56
N SER A 94 22.94 -7.64 -4.66
CA SER A 94 22.20 -7.65 -5.91
C SER A 94 20.98 -8.55 -5.80
N SER A 95 19.94 -8.25 -6.58
CA SER A 95 18.64 -8.95 -6.47
C SER A 95 18.76 -10.46 -6.66
N ASP A 96 19.61 -10.92 -7.57
CA ASP A 96 19.89 -12.32 -7.85
C ASP A 96 20.60 -13.05 -6.70
N GLN A 97 21.32 -12.31 -5.86
CA GLN A 97 22.06 -12.82 -4.70
C GLN A 97 21.31 -12.66 -3.38
N PHE A 98 20.14 -12.01 -3.39
CA PHE A 98 19.41 -11.70 -2.17
C PHE A 98 18.97 -12.96 -1.41
N GLU A 99 19.47 -13.14 -0.18
CA GLU A 99 19.09 -14.23 0.71
C GLU A 99 18.60 -13.69 2.05
N ILE A 100 17.78 -14.48 2.75
CA ILE A 100 17.26 -14.12 4.08
C ILE A 100 18.38 -14.32 5.11
N THR A 101 19.03 -13.21 5.47
CA THR A 101 20.15 -13.17 6.42
C THR A 101 19.70 -13.37 7.87
N GLN A 102 20.64 -13.67 8.78
CA GLN A 102 20.30 -13.77 10.21
C GLN A 102 19.72 -12.46 10.78
N PRO A 103 20.29 -11.26 10.50
CA PRO A 103 19.65 -10.00 10.90
C PRO A 103 18.21 -9.86 10.42
N MET A 104 17.90 -10.31 9.20
CA MET A 104 16.54 -10.29 8.68
C MET A 104 15.62 -11.25 9.45
N LYS A 105 16.09 -12.45 9.81
CA LYS A 105 15.33 -13.38 10.66
C LYS A 105 15.04 -12.80 12.04
N ASP A 106 16.01 -12.11 12.63
CA ASP A 106 15.82 -11.45 13.93
C ASP A 106 14.73 -10.37 13.83
N MET A 107 14.74 -9.57 12.75
CA MET A 107 13.68 -8.59 12.47
C MET A 107 12.31 -9.23 12.19
N LEU A 108 12.26 -10.39 11.54
CA LEU A 108 11.01 -11.15 11.34
C LEU A 108 10.44 -11.65 12.67
N LYS A 109 11.30 -11.99 13.64
CA LYS A 109 10.86 -12.30 15.00
C LYS A 109 10.29 -11.07 15.71
N GLU A 110 10.93 -9.90 15.59
CA GLU A 110 10.39 -8.64 16.11
C GLU A 110 9.02 -8.31 15.49
N LEU A 111 8.83 -8.55 14.18
CA LEU A 111 7.53 -8.40 13.52
C LEU A 111 6.48 -9.39 14.06
N ALA A 112 6.87 -10.62 14.38
CA ALA A 112 5.98 -11.61 14.96
C ALA A 112 5.50 -11.18 16.35
N GLU A 113 6.39 -10.64 17.18
CA GLU A 113 6.07 -10.08 18.49
C GLU A 113 5.07 -8.92 18.36
N LEU A 114 5.28 -8.02 17.40
CA LEU A 114 4.33 -6.94 17.09
C LEU A 114 2.94 -7.47 16.71
N ARG A 115 2.85 -8.49 15.83
CA ARG A 115 1.58 -9.10 15.40
C ARG A 115 0.82 -9.80 16.52
N VAL A 116 1.53 -10.43 17.45
CA VAL A 116 0.88 -11.09 18.59
C VAL A 116 0.38 -10.05 19.59
N CYS A 117 1.16 -8.99 19.84
CA CYS A 117 0.73 -7.89 20.70
C CYS A 117 -0.55 -7.20 20.18
N THR A 118 -0.77 -7.25 18.87
CA THR A 118 -1.93 -6.66 18.21
C THR A 118 -3.13 -7.58 18.10
N GLY A 119 -3.01 -8.84 18.55
CA GLY A 119 -4.06 -9.85 18.46
C GLY A 119 -4.25 -10.45 17.07
N ASP A 120 -3.31 -10.22 16.15
CA ASP A 120 -3.38 -10.74 14.78
C ASP A 120 -2.94 -12.22 14.69
N CYS A 121 -2.24 -12.73 15.72
CA CYS A 121 -1.73 -14.10 15.80
C CYS A 121 -1.83 -14.63 17.24
N GLU A 122 -2.05 -15.95 17.38
CA GLU A 122 -2.21 -16.61 18.68
C GLU A 122 -0.86 -16.91 19.36
N SER A 123 0.20 -17.05 18.58
CA SER A 123 1.52 -17.51 19.01
C SER A 123 2.65 -16.77 18.27
N ILE A 124 3.69 -16.36 19.00
CA ILE A 124 4.87 -15.71 18.42
C ILE A 124 5.61 -16.69 17.51
N ASP A 125 5.75 -17.94 17.92
CA ASP A 125 6.50 -18.95 17.15
C ASP A 125 5.78 -19.31 15.84
N GLU A 126 4.46 -19.46 15.88
CA GLU A 126 3.66 -19.71 14.66
C GLU A 126 3.68 -18.51 13.72
N CYS A 127 3.54 -17.29 14.26
CA CYS A 127 3.63 -16.07 13.47
C CYS A 127 5.02 -15.90 12.85
N HIS A 128 6.08 -16.16 13.60
CA HIS A 128 7.45 -16.07 13.12
C HIS A 128 7.74 -17.10 12.03
N GLN A 129 7.30 -18.35 12.21
CA GLN A 129 7.43 -19.40 11.20
C GLN A 129 6.71 -19.02 9.91
N ARG A 130 5.49 -18.49 10.00
CA ARG A 130 4.77 -17.97 8.83
C ARG A 130 5.51 -16.83 8.14
N LEU A 131 6.05 -15.89 8.90
CA LEU A 131 6.82 -14.77 8.35
C LEU A 131 8.10 -15.24 7.62
N LEU A 132 8.72 -16.34 8.06
CA LEU A 132 9.84 -16.96 7.34
C LEU A 132 9.42 -17.55 6.01
N GLU A 133 8.27 -18.24 5.95
CA GLU A 133 7.70 -18.78 4.71
C GLU A 133 7.32 -17.67 3.72
N ASP A 134 6.72 -16.59 4.24
CA ASP A 134 6.38 -15.40 3.48
C ASP A 134 7.66 -14.70 2.96
N ALA A 135 8.74 -14.66 3.75
CA ALA A 135 10.02 -14.09 3.34
C ALA A 135 10.68 -14.86 2.18
N ASP A 136 10.59 -16.19 2.18
CA ASP A 136 11.07 -17.01 1.06
C ASP A 136 10.23 -16.79 -0.21
N THR A 137 8.91 -16.61 -0.05
CA THR A 137 8.02 -16.26 -1.16
C THR A 137 8.32 -14.85 -1.69
N PHE A 138 8.58 -13.89 -0.80
CA PHE A 138 9.02 -12.54 -1.15
C PHE A 138 10.32 -12.57 -1.96
N LYS A 139 11.33 -13.33 -1.51
CA LYS A 139 12.61 -13.50 -2.21
C LYS A 139 12.39 -13.98 -3.66
N HIS A 140 11.47 -14.91 -3.87
CA HIS A 140 11.11 -15.39 -5.21
C HIS A 140 10.63 -14.27 -6.12
N PHE A 141 9.69 -13.44 -5.65
CA PHE A 141 9.14 -12.33 -6.43
C PHE A 141 10.13 -11.17 -6.58
N TYR A 142 10.92 -10.88 -5.55
CA TYR A 142 11.97 -9.87 -5.59
C TYR A 142 12.96 -10.13 -6.74
N ARG A 143 13.39 -11.39 -6.89
CA ARG A 143 14.31 -11.84 -7.95
C ARG A 143 13.72 -11.82 -9.36
N LYS A 144 12.40 -11.98 -9.50
CA LYS A 144 11.73 -12.19 -10.80
C LYS A 144 11.24 -10.93 -11.50
N ARG A 145 11.49 -9.74 -10.97
CA ARG A 145 10.99 -8.49 -11.55
C ARG A 145 11.47 -8.29 -12.99
N THR A 146 10.58 -7.91 -13.89
CA THR A 146 10.81 -7.87 -15.34
C THR A 146 11.27 -6.52 -15.90
N SER A 147 11.12 -5.41 -15.17
CA SER A 147 11.26 -4.04 -15.70
C SER A 147 12.49 -3.26 -15.17
N GLY A 148 13.40 -2.92 -16.08
CA GLY A 148 13.90 -1.55 -16.34
C GLY A 148 14.82 -0.82 -15.36
N VAL A 149 14.62 -0.89 -14.04
CA VAL A 149 15.50 -0.21 -13.07
C VAL A 149 16.65 -1.16 -12.76
N GLU A 150 17.67 -1.17 -13.62
CA GLU A 150 18.93 -1.92 -13.49
C GLU A 150 18.83 -3.17 -12.60
N LYS A 151 18.04 -4.17 -13.03
CA LYS A 151 17.90 -5.51 -12.41
C LYS A 151 18.24 -5.58 -10.89
N GLY A 152 17.56 -4.80 -10.06
CA GLY A 152 17.60 -5.09 -8.61
C GLY A 152 17.49 -3.94 -7.63
N HIS A 153 17.35 -2.70 -8.06
CA HIS A 153 17.13 -1.60 -7.13
C HIS A 153 15.63 -1.28 -7.03
N SER A 154 15.01 -1.64 -5.90
CA SER A 154 13.71 -1.08 -5.50
C SER A 154 13.85 0.43 -5.34
N GLU A 155 12.80 1.19 -5.63
CA GLU A 155 12.79 2.63 -5.35
C GLU A 155 13.17 2.89 -3.88
N VAL A 156 14.05 3.86 -3.65
CA VAL A 156 14.59 4.10 -2.31
C VAL A 156 13.74 5.17 -1.64
N LEU A 157 13.20 4.85 -0.47
CA LEU A 157 12.54 5.81 0.39
C LEU A 157 13.62 6.57 1.20
N GLU A 158 14.24 7.59 0.58
CA GLU A 158 15.38 8.31 1.16
C GLU A 158 14.97 9.48 2.07
N GLY A 159 15.86 9.81 3.02
CA GLY A 159 15.91 11.08 3.75
C GLY A 159 14.57 11.55 4.33
N LYS A 160 13.95 12.52 3.65
CA LYS A 160 12.77 13.27 4.10
C LYS A 160 11.53 12.43 4.31
N HIS A 161 11.52 11.22 3.78
CA HIS A 161 10.32 10.40 3.69
C HIS A 161 10.34 9.13 4.51
N SER A 162 11.37 9.00 5.33
CA SER A 162 11.56 7.84 6.16
C SER A 162 10.45 7.61 7.21
N PHE A 163 9.58 8.61 7.43
CA PHE A 163 8.35 8.49 8.23
C PHE A 163 7.25 7.66 7.54
N TYR A 164 7.32 7.49 6.21
CA TYR A 164 6.31 6.74 5.46
C TYR A 164 6.39 5.22 5.71
N TRP A 165 7.52 4.74 6.22
CA TRP A 165 7.72 3.35 6.58
C TRP A 165 6.69 2.86 7.61
N GLY A 166 6.01 1.77 7.30
CA GLY A 166 5.04 1.13 8.17
C GLY A 166 3.73 1.92 8.31
N THR A 167 3.53 2.97 7.50
CA THR A 167 2.23 3.67 7.47
C THR A 167 1.14 2.78 6.94
N ARG A 168 -0.09 3.06 7.36
CA ARG A 168 -1.27 2.32 6.88
C ARG A 168 -1.35 2.30 5.36
N GLN A 169 -1.07 3.41 4.68
CA GLN A 169 -1.14 3.49 3.23
C GLN A 169 -0.10 2.60 2.54
N GLN A 170 1.13 2.58 3.06
CA GLN A 170 2.18 1.71 2.55
C GLN A 170 1.81 0.22 2.71
N LEU A 171 1.24 -0.13 3.87
CA LEU A 171 0.76 -1.50 4.13
C LEU A 171 -0.47 -1.85 3.29
N LEU A 172 -1.34 -0.87 2.99
CA LEU A 172 -2.47 -1.04 2.11
C LEU A 172 -2.03 -1.36 0.68
N PHE A 173 -1.04 -0.63 0.16
CA PHE A 173 -0.36 -0.98 -1.09
C PHE A 173 0.21 -2.39 -1.02
N GLY A 174 0.97 -2.68 0.05
CA GLY A 174 1.63 -3.97 0.24
C GLY A 174 0.65 -5.14 0.29
N LYS A 175 -0.51 -4.95 0.91
CA LYS A 175 -1.61 -5.93 0.93
C LYS A 175 -2.10 -6.25 -0.47
N VAL A 176 -2.38 -5.22 -1.28
CA VAL A 176 -2.89 -5.42 -2.64
C VAL A 176 -1.88 -6.21 -3.48
N VAL A 177 -0.60 -5.87 -3.37
CA VAL A 177 0.47 -6.61 -4.02
C VAL A 177 0.51 -8.07 -3.54
N CYS A 178 0.58 -8.31 -2.23
CA CYS A 178 0.69 -9.65 -1.66
C CYS A 178 -0.51 -10.52 -1.97
N ASP A 179 -1.73 -10.01 -1.83
CA ASP A 179 -2.96 -10.74 -2.14
C ASP A 179 -2.98 -11.19 -3.60
N TRP A 180 -2.58 -10.31 -4.53
CA TRP A 180 -2.59 -10.62 -5.96
C TRP A 180 -1.50 -11.61 -6.37
N LEU A 181 -0.31 -11.49 -5.76
CA LEU A 181 0.79 -12.44 -5.96
C LEU A 181 0.42 -13.83 -5.42
N ALA A 182 -0.29 -13.90 -4.29
CA ALA A 182 -0.75 -15.15 -3.69
C ALA A 182 -1.58 -15.99 -4.65
N CYS A 183 -2.49 -15.35 -5.40
CA CYS A 183 -3.33 -16.00 -6.40
C CYS A 183 -2.56 -16.65 -7.56
N ARG A 184 -1.25 -16.38 -7.66
CA ARG A 184 -0.35 -16.95 -8.68
C ARG A 184 0.67 -17.91 -8.10
N THR A 185 0.65 -18.13 -6.79
CA THR A 185 1.46 -19.15 -6.11
C THR A 185 0.58 -20.35 -5.73
N GLU A 186 1.21 -21.50 -5.50
CA GLU A 186 0.54 -22.63 -4.85
C GLU A 186 0.31 -22.39 -3.34
N SER A 187 0.83 -21.27 -2.81
CA SER A 187 0.57 -20.88 -1.42
C SER A 187 -0.92 -20.65 -1.24
N LYS A 188 -1.47 -21.31 -0.21
CA LYS A 188 -2.84 -21.08 0.22
C LYS A 188 -3.02 -19.71 0.87
N ASN A 189 -1.93 -19.01 1.20
CA ASN A 189 -1.93 -17.77 1.97
C ASN A 189 -1.21 -16.60 1.27
N PRO A 190 -1.76 -15.36 1.17
CA PRO A 190 -0.98 -14.18 0.95
C PRO A 190 0.08 -14.02 2.00
N MET A 191 1.20 -13.57 1.47
CA MET A 191 2.28 -13.03 2.24
C MET A 191 1.78 -11.87 3.09
N ASP A 192 2.47 -11.65 4.21
CA ASP A 192 2.32 -10.44 4.98
C ASP A 192 2.43 -9.16 4.11
N PRO A 193 1.51 -8.18 4.25
CA PRO A 193 1.58 -6.88 3.60
C PRO A 193 2.93 -6.16 3.69
N VAL A 194 3.72 -6.38 4.75
CA VAL A 194 5.07 -5.78 4.85
C VAL A 194 5.98 -6.20 3.70
N PHE A 195 5.84 -7.41 3.17
CA PHE A 195 6.65 -7.86 2.04
C PHE A 195 6.25 -7.16 0.75
N GLY A 196 4.97 -6.83 0.58
CA GLY A 196 4.50 -6.02 -0.54
C GLY A 196 5.02 -4.58 -0.45
N ALA A 197 5.07 -4.01 0.76
CA ALA A 197 5.70 -2.70 0.99
C ALA A 197 7.20 -2.72 0.66
N LEU A 198 7.93 -3.77 1.05
CA LEU A 198 9.35 -3.94 0.72
C LEU A 198 9.62 -4.20 -0.77
N LEU A 199 8.62 -4.67 -1.52
CA LEU A 199 8.72 -4.84 -2.98
C LEU A 199 8.73 -3.49 -3.72
N ASN A 200 8.08 -2.47 -3.16
CA ASN A 200 8.10 -1.09 -3.67
C ASN A 200 7.96 -0.08 -2.52
N PRO A 201 9.08 0.37 -1.91
CA PRO A 201 9.09 1.21 -0.70
C PRO A 201 8.28 2.52 -0.79
N THR A 202 8.19 3.10 -1.97
CA THR A 202 7.44 4.34 -2.27
C THR A 202 5.97 4.08 -2.61
N GLY A 203 5.58 2.82 -2.77
CA GLY A 203 4.29 2.40 -3.28
C GLY A 203 3.12 2.87 -2.41
N GLY A 204 2.09 3.36 -3.09
CA GLY A 204 0.85 3.85 -2.50
C GLY A 204 0.88 5.32 -2.14
N ARG A 205 1.99 6.04 -2.30
CA ARG A 205 2.06 7.47 -2.00
C ARG A 205 1.30 8.30 -3.04
N VAL A 206 0.56 9.30 -2.56
CA VAL A 206 -0.08 10.27 -3.47
C VAL A 206 0.98 11.22 -4.04
N GLY A 207 1.17 11.17 -5.36
CA GLY A 207 2.02 12.08 -6.12
C GLY A 207 3.12 11.36 -6.92
N PRO A 208 3.76 12.04 -7.88
CA PRO A 208 4.85 11.44 -8.64
C PRO A 208 6.07 11.21 -7.72
N GLY A 209 6.40 9.95 -7.45
CA GLY A 209 7.58 9.58 -6.67
C GLY A 209 7.54 10.12 -5.25
N ASP A 210 8.50 10.99 -4.91
CA ASP A 210 8.77 11.41 -3.53
C ASP A 210 8.10 12.76 -3.14
N ASP A 211 7.15 13.28 -3.92
CA ASP A 211 6.51 14.57 -3.66
C ASP A 211 5.78 14.58 -2.29
N THR A 212 6.25 15.42 -1.36
CA THR A 212 5.68 15.57 -0.01
C THR A 212 4.43 16.46 0.02
N VAL A 213 4.37 17.44 -0.89
CA VAL A 213 3.40 18.54 -0.81
C VAL A 213 2.04 18.06 -1.29
N LEU A 214 2.01 17.36 -2.43
CA LEU A 214 0.77 16.81 -2.97
C LEU A 214 0.18 15.76 -2.02
N HIS A 215 1.06 14.93 -1.44
CA HIS A 215 0.69 13.96 -0.41
C HIS A 215 0.00 14.67 0.75
N ASN A 216 0.67 15.60 1.44
CA ASN A 216 0.12 16.24 2.63
C ASN A 216 -1.16 17.06 2.38
N LEU A 217 -1.37 17.57 1.15
CA LEU A 217 -2.55 18.39 0.83
C LEU A 217 -3.79 17.56 0.48
N THR A 218 -3.61 16.40 -0.13
CA THR A 218 -4.71 15.61 -0.71
C THR A 218 -4.92 14.27 -0.03
N PHE A 219 -3.97 13.86 0.81
CA PHE A 219 -4.03 12.60 1.52
C PHE A 219 -5.02 12.68 2.68
N ASP A 220 -6.02 11.80 2.62
CA ASP A 220 -6.91 11.48 3.72
C ASP A 220 -6.60 10.04 4.11
N ASN A 221 -6.02 9.81 5.29
CA ASN A 221 -5.49 8.53 5.75
C ASN A 221 -6.49 7.36 5.66
N MET A 222 -7.79 7.67 5.68
CA MET A 222 -8.89 6.72 5.56
C MET A 222 -9.87 7.06 4.42
N GLY A 223 -9.50 8.02 3.56
CA GLY A 223 -10.35 8.57 2.52
C GLY A 223 -10.15 7.92 1.16
N ALA A 224 -10.99 8.37 0.22
CA ALA A 224 -10.98 7.86 -1.14
C ALA A 224 -9.62 7.98 -1.82
N MET A 225 -8.87 9.05 -1.54
CA MET A 225 -7.54 9.27 -2.11
C MET A 225 -6.50 8.25 -1.60
N ALA A 226 -6.54 7.87 -0.32
CA ALA A 226 -5.62 6.87 0.23
C ALA A 226 -5.81 5.50 -0.41
N TYR A 227 -7.07 5.04 -0.47
CA TYR A 227 -7.40 3.76 -1.10
C TYR A 227 -7.09 3.78 -2.60
N HIS A 228 -7.45 4.88 -3.27
CA HIS A 228 -7.15 5.04 -4.68
C HIS A 228 -5.66 4.93 -4.94
N ALA A 229 -4.82 5.73 -4.29
CA ALA A 229 -3.38 5.74 -4.52
C ALA A 229 -2.73 4.39 -4.21
N ALA A 230 -3.08 3.77 -3.07
CA ALA A 230 -2.57 2.45 -2.71
C ALA A 230 -2.88 1.37 -3.75
N VAL A 231 -4.14 1.31 -4.21
CA VAL A 231 -4.59 0.29 -5.18
C VAL A 231 -4.09 0.58 -6.59
N HIS A 232 -4.09 1.86 -6.98
CA HIS A 232 -3.58 2.35 -8.26
C HIS A 232 -2.09 2.00 -8.42
N ASP A 233 -1.26 2.36 -7.45
CA ASP A 233 0.16 2.04 -7.46
C ASP A 233 0.41 0.54 -7.39
N ALA A 234 -0.35 -0.20 -6.57
CA ALA A 234 -0.16 -1.65 -6.43
C ALA A 234 -0.41 -2.38 -7.75
N PHE A 235 -1.49 -2.05 -8.45
CA PHE A 235 -1.76 -2.65 -9.75
C PHE A 235 -0.82 -2.16 -10.85
N GLY A 236 -0.38 -0.90 -10.80
CA GLY A 236 0.69 -0.40 -11.66
C GLY A 236 1.99 -1.16 -11.47
N TYR A 237 2.42 -1.36 -10.22
CA TYR A 237 3.60 -2.15 -9.85
C TYR A 237 3.48 -3.59 -10.34
N LEU A 238 2.36 -4.27 -10.06
CA LEU A 238 2.13 -5.65 -10.49
C LEU A 238 2.22 -5.77 -12.02
N LYS A 239 1.63 -4.82 -12.75
CA LYS A 239 1.63 -4.82 -14.20
C LYS A 239 3.02 -4.60 -14.76
N ASN A 240 3.73 -3.60 -14.25
CA ASN A 240 5.02 -3.20 -14.80
C ASN A 240 6.14 -4.17 -14.41
N ASN A 241 6.11 -4.68 -13.18
CA ASN A 241 7.24 -5.44 -12.61
C ASN A 241 7.03 -6.95 -12.65
N HIS A 242 5.78 -7.41 -12.75
CA HIS A 242 5.47 -8.85 -12.78
C HIS A 242 4.62 -9.25 -13.98
N ASN A 243 4.19 -8.29 -14.82
CA ASN A 243 3.21 -8.50 -15.90
C ASN A 243 1.89 -9.14 -15.38
N LEU A 244 1.44 -8.69 -14.20
CA LEU A 244 0.27 -9.20 -13.50
C LEU A 244 -0.75 -8.09 -13.20
N GLY A 245 -2.00 -8.50 -13.03
CA GLY A 245 -3.08 -7.59 -12.63
C GLY A 245 -3.56 -6.63 -13.74
N PRO A 246 -4.54 -5.78 -13.41
CA PRO A 246 -5.22 -4.91 -14.36
C PRO A 246 -4.46 -3.61 -14.65
N GLY A 247 -3.31 -3.36 -14.01
CA GLY A 247 -2.54 -2.12 -14.17
C GLY A 247 -3.17 -0.90 -13.49
N TYR A 248 -2.60 0.27 -13.75
CA TYR A 248 -3.02 1.54 -13.16
C TYR A 248 -4.49 1.87 -13.44
N ALA A 249 -5.00 1.49 -14.62
CA ALA A 249 -6.41 1.62 -14.98
C ALA A 249 -7.25 0.42 -14.47
N TYR A 250 -7.16 0.11 -13.17
CA TYR A 250 -7.70 -1.14 -12.60
C TYR A 250 -9.22 -1.34 -12.70
N LEU A 251 -9.97 -0.26 -12.95
CA LEU A 251 -11.41 -0.32 -13.23
C LEU A 251 -11.74 -0.48 -14.72
N ASN A 252 -10.72 -0.68 -15.56
CA ASN A 252 -10.83 -0.72 -17.02
C ASN A 252 -11.54 0.53 -17.60
N GLN A 253 -11.31 1.69 -16.98
CA GLN A 253 -11.90 2.98 -17.33
C GLN A 253 -10.81 4.04 -17.41
N GLY A 254 -10.81 4.84 -18.47
CA GLY A 254 -9.86 5.94 -18.66
C GLY A 254 -9.44 6.15 -20.11
N LEU A 255 -8.74 7.25 -20.35
CA LEU A 255 -8.18 7.61 -21.65
C LEU A 255 -6.75 7.09 -21.86
N PHE A 256 -6.04 6.76 -20.77
CA PHE A 256 -4.68 6.23 -20.80
C PHE A 256 -4.69 4.72 -20.52
N GLY A 257 -3.78 4.00 -21.17
CA GLY A 257 -3.65 2.54 -21.00
C GLY A 257 -3.21 2.11 -19.60
N ASP A 258 -3.34 0.81 -19.33
CA ASP A 258 -3.10 0.17 -18.03
C ASP A 258 -1.65 0.26 -17.51
N GLY A 259 -0.67 0.43 -18.40
CA GLY A 259 0.74 0.62 -18.05
C GLY A 259 1.12 2.06 -17.66
N SER A 260 0.21 3.03 -17.81
CA SER A 260 0.52 4.44 -17.53
C SER A 260 0.06 4.85 -16.13
N PRO A 261 0.90 5.52 -15.32
CA PRO A 261 0.48 6.06 -14.01
C PRO A 261 -0.62 7.14 -14.11
N PHE A 262 -0.90 7.65 -15.32
CA PHE A 262 -2.01 8.56 -15.56
C PHE A 262 -3.35 7.84 -15.84
N GLY A 263 -3.31 6.53 -16.08
CA GLY A 263 -4.50 5.71 -16.27
C GLY A 263 -5.35 5.59 -15.01
N GLY A 264 -6.68 5.58 -15.16
CA GLY A 264 -7.61 5.27 -14.07
C GLY A 264 -7.76 6.32 -12.96
N GLN A 265 -7.03 7.44 -12.98
CA GLN A 265 -7.04 8.45 -11.90
C GLN A 265 -8.45 8.95 -11.57
N LEU A 266 -9.15 9.57 -12.53
CA LEU A 266 -10.50 10.13 -12.35
C LEU A 266 -11.51 9.07 -11.88
N PHE A 267 -11.60 7.97 -12.61
CA PHE A 267 -12.59 6.93 -12.34
C PHE A 267 -12.31 6.19 -11.02
N GLY A 268 -11.04 5.96 -10.69
CA GLY A 268 -10.63 5.38 -9.42
C GLY A 268 -11.00 6.27 -8.24
N ILE A 269 -10.71 7.58 -8.30
CA ILE A 269 -11.07 8.52 -7.23
C ILE A 269 -12.60 8.56 -7.02
N LEU A 270 -13.38 8.64 -8.11
CA LEU A 270 -14.85 8.65 -8.02
C LEU A 270 -15.41 7.34 -7.46
N PHE A 271 -14.85 6.21 -7.86
CA PHE A 271 -15.20 4.89 -7.34
C PHE A 271 -14.99 4.81 -5.82
N TRP A 272 -13.81 5.20 -5.33
CA TRP A 272 -13.52 5.19 -3.90
C TRP A 272 -14.34 6.20 -3.11
N LYS A 273 -14.65 7.38 -3.69
CA LYS A 273 -15.61 8.32 -3.09
C LYS A 273 -16.98 7.65 -2.89
N GLY A 274 -17.43 6.87 -3.88
CA GLY A 274 -18.65 6.06 -3.79
C GLY A 274 -18.61 5.05 -2.66
N ILE A 275 -17.56 4.23 -2.59
CA ILE A 275 -17.37 3.23 -1.53
C ILE A 275 -17.33 3.88 -0.14
N CYS A 276 -16.51 4.91 0.05
CA CYS A 276 -16.39 5.60 1.34
C CYS A 276 -17.72 6.26 1.78
N LYS A 277 -18.57 6.66 0.83
CA LYS A 277 -19.91 7.17 1.11
C LYS A 277 -20.88 6.05 1.51
N GLU A 278 -20.81 4.89 0.85
CA GLU A 278 -21.60 3.70 1.16
C GLU A 278 -21.28 3.13 2.55
N LEU A 279 -20.00 3.15 2.95
CA LEU A 279 -19.54 2.55 4.20
C LEU A 279 -19.64 3.48 5.43
N ARG A 280 -19.73 4.79 5.24
CA ARG A 280 -19.87 5.77 6.34
C ARG A 280 -21.03 5.49 7.31
N PRO A 281 -22.25 5.18 6.83
CA PRO A 281 -23.38 4.85 7.70
C PRO A 281 -23.18 3.56 8.50
N LEU A 282 -22.46 2.57 7.94
CA LEU A 282 -22.22 1.28 8.60
C LEU A 282 -21.25 1.41 9.78
N ASN A 283 -20.23 2.25 9.65
CA ASN A 283 -19.29 2.52 10.75
C ASN A 283 -19.97 3.28 11.90
N ALA A 284 -20.81 4.26 11.60
CA ALA A 284 -21.57 5.00 12.60
C ALA A 284 -22.55 4.12 13.40
N LEU A 285 -23.06 3.05 12.78
CA LEU A 285 -23.91 2.06 13.46
C LEU A 285 -23.08 1.13 14.35
N ASN A 286 -21.94 0.62 13.86
CA ASN A 286 -21.08 -0.27 14.65
C ASN A 286 -20.50 0.40 15.91
N GLU A 287 -20.13 1.69 15.82
CA GLU A 287 -19.69 2.45 16.99
C GLU A 287 -20.79 2.56 18.06
N GLN A 288 -22.08 2.69 17.67
CA GLN A 288 -23.19 2.73 18.63
C GLN A 288 -23.46 1.40 19.34
N PHE A 289 -23.03 0.27 18.77
CA PHE A 289 -23.19 -1.06 19.36
C PHE A 289 -22.01 -1.51 20.22
N ILE A 290 -20.82 -0.91 20.05
CA ILE A 290 -19.63 -1.23 20.86
C ILE A 290 -19.65 -0.49 22.21
N PHE A 291 -20.40 0.61 22.33
CA PHE A 291 -20.54 1.41 23.56
C PHE A 291 -21.85 1.16 24.35
N LYS A 292 -22.50 0.00 24.17
CA LYS A 292 -23.61 -0.47 25.02
C LYS A 292 -23.28 -1.83 25.62
#